data_AF-M1PVQ5-F1
#
_entry.id   AF-M1PVQ5-F1
#
_cell.length_a   1.000
_cell.length_b   1.000
_cell.length_c   1.000
_cell.angle_alpha   90.00
_cell.angle_beta   90.00
_cell.angle_gamma   90.00
#
_symmetry.space_group_name_H-M   'P 1'
#
loop_
_entity.id
_entity.type
_entity.pdbx_description
1 polymer ?
#
loop_
_entity_poly.entity_id
_entity_poly.type
_entity_poly.pdbx_seq_one_letter_code
_entity_poly.pdbx_strand_id
1 'polypeptide(L)'
;MNFIPVCPECAIGMGVPREPIDIIIEGNKKRLIQTSTGKDFTEKMHRFNYSYVKSLNNIDGFLLKSKSPSCGIGNVKAYADSKKLKLITTTENGFFGDEVVNYYPSLAREDENSLTDMYRREHFLIKIFTLAKFRKICSFKNLIDFHKNNFLLFKAYNPDEKKIMDNIISKIESNNPVNVVEEYRNHLYKLFVHPPKPNDYIEFMIEIFNQFSNLISNQEKLLFMENIQRYKEGKITLSTNRKLLKSLIQRAGNTSYADQSFFNPYPGKLMETDYII
;
A
#
# COMPACT_ATOMS: atom_id res chain seq x y z
N MET A 1 -0.15 -3.72 15.53
CA MET A 1 0.02 -4.26 14.15
C MET A 1 0.29 -5.73 14.33
N ASN A 2 -0.50 -6.59 13.71
CA ASN A 2 -0.38 -8.03 13.88
C ASN A 2 0.20 -8.61 12.59
N PHE A 3 1.25 -9.42 12.71
CA PHE A 3 1.87 -10.10 11.58
C PHE A 3 1.48 -11.56 11.62
N ILE A 4 1.14 -12.11 10.45
CA ILE A 4 0.87 -13.53 10.28
C ILE A 4 2.04 -14.07 9.43
N PRO A 5 3.12 -14.55 10.07
CA PRO A 5 4.27 -15.05 9.34
C PRO A 5 3.92 -16.35 8.62
N VAL A 6 4.33 -16.46 7.36
CA VAL A 6 4.18 -17.68 6.57
C VAL A 6 5.38 -17.86 5.66
N CYS A 7 5.87 -19.09 5.57
CA CYS A 7 6.85 -19.49 4.57
C CYS A 7 6.23 -20.63 3.75
N PRO A 8 5.76 -20.36 2.51
CA PRO A 8 5.15 -21.37 1.65
C PRO A 8 6.05 -22.60 1.45
N GLU A 9 7.36 -22.38 1.34
CA GLU A 9 8.36 -23.44 1.15
C GLU A 9 8.48 -24.38 2.37
N CYS A 10 8.44 -23.82 3.58
CA CYS A 10 8.40 -24.63 4.80
C CYS A 10 7.08 -25.42 4.89
N ALA A 11 5.96 -24.78 4.54
CA ALA A 11 4.64 -25.39 4.61
C ALA A 11 4.47 -26.58 3.64
N ILE A 12 5.19 -26.60 2.51
CA ILE A 12 5.22 -27.74 1.60
C ILE A 12 6.30 -28.79 1.94
N GLY A 13 6.98 -28.64 3.08
CA GLY A 13 7.88 -29.63 3.65
C GLY A 13 9.33 -29.58 3.15
N MET A 14 9.84 -28.42 2.72
CA MET A 14 11.23 -28.32 2.22
C MET A 14 12.31 -28.28 3.31
N GLY A 15 11.97 -27.98 4.57
CA GLY A 15 12.93 -27.85 5.66
C GLY A 15 13.78 -26.57 5.63
N VAL A 16 14.63 -26.41 6.65
CA VAL A 16 15.61 -25.32 6.79
C VAL A 16 16.89 -25.89 7.42
N PRO A 17 18.08 -25.79 6.78
CA PRO A 17 18.33 -25.26 5.44
C PRO A 17 17.75 -26.17 4.34
N ARG A 18 17.63 -25.62 3.12
CA ARG A 18 17.14 -26.34 1.94
C ARG A 18 17.91 -25.94 0.68
N GLU A 19 17.93 -26.85 -0.28
CA GLU A 19 18.43 -26.58 -1.63
C GLU A 19 17.54 -25.55 -2.35
N PRO A 20 18.11 -24.66 -3.20
CA PRO A 20 17.36 -23.66 -3.95
C PRO A 20 16.28 -24.27 -4.87
N ILE A 21 15.24 -23.48 -5.12
CA ILE A 21 14.21 -23.77 -6.12
C ILE A 21 14.19 -22.65 -7.13
N ASP A 22 13.66 -22.90 -8.32
CA ASP A 22 13.60 -21.96 -9.41
C ASP A 22 12.30 -22.12 -10.18
N ILE A 23 11.88 -21.03 -10.82
CA ILE A 23 10.76 -21.04 -11.74
C ILE A 23 11.27 -21.45 -13.12
N ILE A 24 10.74 -22.54 -13.64
CA ILE A 24 11.00 -23.01 -15.00
C ILE A 24 9.74 -22.82 -15.83
N ILE A 25 9.85 -22.21 -17.01
CA ILE A 25 8.76 -22.05 -17.96
C ILE A 25 8.97 -23.01 -19.12
N GLU A 26 8.15 -24.06 -19.16
CA GLU A 26 8.13 -25.07 -20.23
C GLU A 26 6.88 -24.86 -21.09
N GLY A 27 7.05 -24.23 -22.25
CA GLY A 27 5.93 -23.78 -23.07
C GLY A 27 5.11 -22.74 -22.31
N ASN A 28 3.84 -23.04 -22.04
CA ASN A 28 2.93 -22.17 -21.26
C ASN A 28 2.79 -22.59 -19.79
N LYS A 29 3.61 -23.53 -19.31
CA LYS A 29 3.52 -24.06 -17.94
C LYS A 29 4.64 -23.49 -17.08
N LYS A 30 4.24 -22.88 -15.97
CA LYS A 30 5.13 -22.41 -14.90
C LYS A 30 5.34 -23.55 -13.91
N ARG A 31 6.59 -23.98 -13.70
CA ARG A 31 6.96 -25.07 -12.79
C ARG A 31 7.92 -24.57 -11.71
N LEU A 32 7.80 -25.12 -10.50
CA LEU A 32 8.67 -24.81 -9.36
C LEU A 32 9.61 -25.99 -9.11
N ILE A 33 10.84 -25.89 -9.61
CA ILE A 33 11.78 -27.01 -9.66
C ILE A 33 12.97 -26.74 -8.75
N GLN A 34 13.36 -27.74 -7.96
CA GLN A 34 14.66 -27.76 -7.28
C GLN A 34 15.70 -28.30 -8.24
N THR A 35 16.49 -27.42 -8.87
CA THR A 35 17.38 -27.80 -9.98
C THR A 35 18.46 -28.80 -9.60
N SER A 36 18.94 -28.77 -8.34
CA SER A 36 19.98 -29.70 -7.87
C SER A 36 19.50 -31.14 -7.74
N THR A 37 18.20 -31.37 -7.48
CA THR A 37 17.63 -32.71 -7.27
C THR A 37 16.64 -33.13 -8.36
N GLY A 38 16.21 -32.20 -9.22
CA GLY A 38 15.15 -32.40 -10.21
C GLY A 38 13.74 -32.51 -9.61
N LYS A 39 13.58 -32.33 -8.29
CA LYS A 39 12.27 -32.42 -7.65
C LYS A 39 11.35 -31.29 -8.10
N ASP A 40 10.12 -31.65 -8.43
CA ASP A 40 9.05 -30.72 -8.80
C ASP A 40 8.12 -30.46 -7.60
N PHE A 41 8.01 -29.20 -7.19
CA PHE A 41 7.16 -28.74 -6.09
C PHE A 41 5.90 -27.99 -6.55
N THR A 42 5.66 -27.90 -7.85
CA THR A 42 4.56 -27.13 -8.48
C THR A 42 3.21 -27.45 -7.85
N GLU A 43 2.80 -28.72 -7.87
CA GLU A 43 1.49 -29.15 -7.35
C GLU A 43 1.34 -28.94 -5.84
N LYS A 44 2.40 -29.23 -5.07
CA LYS A 44 2.39 -29.01 -3.62
C LYS A 44 2.22 -27.52 -3.30
N MET A 45 2.93 -26.67 -4.03
CA MET A 45 2.87 -25.22 -3.87
C MET A 45 1.49 -24.68 -4.25
N HIS A 46 0.91 -25.09 -5.37
CA HIS A 46 -0.44 -24.66 -5.75
C HIS A 46 -1.50 -25.05 -4.71
N ARG A 47 -1.49 -26.31 -4.24
CA ARG A 47 -2.44 -26.78 -3.23
C ARG A 47 -2.32 -26.02 -1.91
N PHE A 48 -1.09 -25.79 -1.46
CA PHE A 48 -0.84 -25.00 -0.25
C PHE A 48 -1.33 -23.55 -0.45
N ASN A 49 -0.94 -22.89 -1.53
CA ASN A 49 -1.29 -21.50 -1.78
C ASN A 49 -2.80 -21.31 -1.84
N TYR A 50 -3.50 -22.11 -2.64
CA TYR A 50 -4.95 -22.03 -2.79
C TYR A 50 -5.68 -22.20 -1.45
N SER A 51 -5.30 -23.22 -0.66
CA SER A 51 -5.93 -23.47 0.63
C SER A 51 -5.60 -22.38 1.66
N TYR A 52 -4.34 -21.97 1.74
CA TYR A 52 -3.88 -20.97 2.70
C TYR A 52 -4.48 -19.59 2.40
N VAL A 53 -4.34 -19.09 1.17
CA VAL A 53 -4.83 -17.75 0.77
C VAL A 53 -6.34 -17.62 0.96
N LYS A 54 -7.11 -18.68 0.68
CA LYS A 54 -8.56 -18.73 0.96
C LYS A 54 -8.92 -18.80 2.43
N SER A 55 -8.08 -19.42 3.25
CA SER A 55 -8.29 -19.50 4.70
C SER A 55 -8.01 -18.17 5.41
N LEU A 56 -7.22 -17.30 4.79
CA LEU A 56 -6.93 -15.98 5.31
C LEU A 56 -8.22 -15.16 5.39
N ASN A 57 -8.47 -14.63 6.57
CA ASN A 57 -9.55 -13.69 6.82
C ASN A 57 -8.96 -12.48 7.52
N ASN A 58 -9.63 -11.33 7.43
CA ASN A 58 -9.21 -10.14 8.17
C ASN A 58 -7.80 -9.62 7.84
N ILE A 59 -7.38 -9.78 6.57
CA ILE A 59 -6.09 -9.31 6.05
C ILE A 59 -6.25 -7.95 5.37
N ASP A 60 -5.31 -7.04 5.63
CA ASP A 60 -5.31 -5.68 5.08
C ASP A 60 -4.20 -5.48 4.02
N GLY A 61 -3.22 -6.39 3.97
CA GLY A 61 -2.13 -6.38 3.01
C GLY A 61 -1.09 -7.49 3.21
N PHE A 62 -0.10 -7.52 2.32
CA PHE A 62 0.97 -8.51 2.28
C PHE A 62 2.34 -7.84 2.15
N LEU A 63 3.30 -8.35 2.92
CA LEU A 63 4.72 -8.05 2.76
C LEU A 63 5.42 -9.35 2.36
N LEU A 64 6.02 -9.37 1.17
CA LEU A 64 6.49 -10.57 0.52
C LEU A 64 8.00 -10.54 0.32
N LYS A 65 8.62 -11.72 0.24
CA LYS A 65 10.07 -11.84 0.06
C LYS A 65 10.46 -11.58 -1.40
N SER A 66 11.22 -10.51 -1.64
CA SER A 66 11.70 -10.11 -2.97
C SER A 66 12.53 -11.21 -3.63
N LYS A 67 12.37 -11.36 -4.95
CA LYS A 67 13.07 -12.33 -5.82
C LYS A 67 12.83 -13.81 -5.47
N SER A 68 11.94 -14.11 -4.53
CA SER A 68 11.64 -15.49 -4.13
C SER A 68 10.77 -16.19 -5.19
N PRO A 69 11.19 -17.38 -5.69
CA PRO A 69 10.38 -18.25 -6.55
C PRO A 69 9.02 -18.63 -5.97
N SER A 70 8.90 -18.63 -4.63
CA SER A 70 7.62 -18.82 -3.95
C SER A 70 6.89 -17.50 -3.72
N CYS A 71 7.51 -16.52 -3.06
CA CYS A 71 6.78 -15.36 -2.52
C CYS A 71 6.86 -14.08 -3.35
N GLY A 72 7.85 -13.91 -4.22
CA GLY A 72 8.15 -12.62 -4.85
C GLY A 72 7.02 -12.09 -5.73
N ILE A 73 6.99 -10.78 -5.95
CA ILE A 73 6.05 -10.11 -6.86
C ILE A 73 6.82 -9.24 -7.85
N GLY A 74 6.64 -9.50 -9.14
CA GLY A 74 7.13 -8.68 -10.24
C GLY A 74 8.65 -8.61 -10.40
N ASN A 75 9.42 -9.41 -9.66
CA ASN A 75 10.88 -9.36 -9.63
C ASN A 75 11.55 -10.74 -9.49
N VAL A 76 10.86 -11.80 -9.91
CA VAL A 76 11.34 -13.17 -9.83
C VAL A 76 11.92 -13.62 -11.17
N LYS A 77 13.04 -14.32 -11.12
CA LYS A 77 13.68 -14.91 -12.31
C LYS A 77 12.96 -16.19 -12.71
N ALA A 78 12.74 -16.34 -14.01
CA ALA A 78 12.25 -17.58 -14.60
C ALA A 78 13.16 -18.02 -15.75
N TYR A 79 13.38 -19.34 -15.85
CA TYR A 79 14.34 -19.96 -16.77
C TYR A 79 13.62 -20.89 -17.75
N ALA A 80 14.22 -21.13 -18.92
CA ALA A 80 13.64 -22.03 -19.92
C ALA A 80 13.81 -23.52 -19.58
N ASP A 81 14.80 -23.85 -18.77
CA ASP A 81 15.12 -25.23 -18.39
C ASP A 81 15.76 -25.29 -17.00
N SER A 82 15.80 -26.49 -16.44
CA SER A 82 16.40 -26.78 -15.13
C SER A 82 17.92 -26.62 -15.08
N LYS A 83 18.61 -26.56 -16.23
CA LYS A 83 20.04 -26.24 -16.31
C LYS A 83 20.31 -24.73 -16.22
N LYS A 84 19.26 -23.90 -16.19
CA LYS A 84 19.30 -22.44 -16.13
C LYS A 84 20.11 -21.81 -17.25
N LEU A 85 20.20 -22.46 -18.41
CA LEU A 85 21.02 -22.00 -19.53
C LEU A 85 20.45 -20.74 -20.19
N LYS A 86 19.13 -20.54 -20.08
CA LYS A 86 18.44 -19.39 -20.65
C LYS A 86 17.48 -18.77 -19.63
N LEU A 87 17.76 -17.53 -19.26
CA LEU A 87 16.83 -16.66 -18.52
C LEU A 87 15.74 -16.19 -19.47
N ILE A 88 14.47 -16.41 -19.11
CA ILE A 88 13.32 -15.96 -19.91
C ILE A 88 12.92 -14.55 -19.48
N THR A 89 12.82 -14.32 -18.17
CA THR A 89 12.37 -13.05 -17.63
C THR A 89 12.86 -12.88 -16.19
N THR A 90 12.87 -11.63 -15.73
CA THR A 90 13.17 -11.20 -14.37
C THR A 90 11.97 -10.58 -13.66
N THR A 91 10.80 -10.54 -14.32
CA THR A 91 9.60 -9.82 -13.84
C THR A 91 8.45 -10.76 -13.47
N GLU A 92 8.71 -12.06 -13.30
CA GLU A 92 7.69 -12.99 -12.83
C GLU A 92 7.30 -12.72 -11.37
N ASN A 93 6.11 -13.19 -11.00
CA ASN A 93 5.78 -13.42 -9.61
C ASN A 93 6.27 -14.81 -9.17
N GLY A 94 6.42 -15.02 -7.87
CA GLY A 94 6.47 -16.34 -7.29
C GLY A 94 5.08 -16.98 -7.27
N PHE A 95 5.02 -18.29 -7.02
CA PHE A 95 3.76 -19.04 -7.00
C PHE A 95 2.76 -18.52 -5.95
N PHE A 96 3.24 -18.17 -4.75
CA PHE A 96 2.42 -17.57 -3.69
C PHE A 96 2.08 -16.11 -4.03
N GLY A 97 3.04 -15.39 -4.64
CA GLY A 97 2.81 -14.04 -5.15
C GLY A 97 1.65 -13.99 -6.15
N ASP A 98 1.60 -14.92 -7.11
CA ASP A 98 0.50 -15.04 -8.08
C ASP A 98 -0.84 -15.27 -7.39
N GLU A 99 -0.93 -16.21 -6.45
CA GLU A 99 -2.17 -16.49 -5.73
C GLU A 99 -2.67 -15.27 -4.94
N VAL A 100 -1.76 -14.56 -4.26
CA VAL A 100 -2.08 -13.31 -3.55
C VAL A 100 -2.54 -12.21 -4.52
N VAL A 101 -1.89 -12.07 -5.68
CA VAL A 101 -2.26 -11.06 -6.67
C VAL A 101 -3.67 -11.29 -7.20
N ASN A 102 -3.99 -12.55 -7.50
CA ASN A 102 -5.27 -12.97 -8.08
C ASN A 102 -6.41 -12.93 -7.06
N TYR A 103 -6.18 -13.41 -5.83
CA TYR A 103 -7.24 -13.52 -4.82
C TYR A 103 -7.49 -12.22 -4.04
N TYR A 104 -6.45 -11.40 -3.85
CA TYR A 104 -6.53 -10.12 -3.13
C TYR A 104 -6.10 -8.93 -3.97
N PRO A 105 -6.71 -8.68 -5.16
CA PRO A 105 -6.26 -7.69 -6.14
C PRO A 105 -6.19 -6.26 -5.58
N SER A 106 -7.02 -5.95 -4.59
CA SER A 106 -7.19 -4.59 -4.07
C SER A 106 -6.40 -4.29 -2.78
N LEU A 107 -5.85 -5.31 -2.12
CA LEU A 107 -5.11 -5.11 -0.86
C LEU A 107 -3.71 -4.52 -1.09
N ALA A 108 -3.13 -3.94 -0.05
CA ALA A 108 -1.77 -3.41 -0.09
C ALA A 108 -0.77 -4.56 -0.24
N ARG A 109 0.19 -4.47 -1.17
CA ARG A 109 1.19 -5.52 -1.40
C ARG A 109 2.51 -4.87 -1.76
N GLU A 110 3.57 -5.22 -1.04
CA GLU A 110 4.94 -4.79 -1.36
C GLU A 110 5.94 -5.89 -1.00
N ASP A 111 7.16 -5.76 -1.50
CA ASP A 111 8.32 -6.55 -1.06
C ASP A 111 9.34 -5.69 -0.30
N GLU A 112 10.27 -6.33 0.41
CA GLU A 112 11.23 -5.60 1.26
C GLU A 112 12.18 -4.67 0.49
N ASN A 113 12.51 -4.97 -0.78
CA ASN A 113 13.35 -4.08 -1.59
C ASN A 113 12.53 -2.87 -2.02
N SER A 114 11.28 -3.09 -2.40
CA SER A 114 10.34 -2.05 -2.82
C SER A 114 10.02 -1.06 -1.68
N LEU A 115 10.03 -1.50 -0.43
CA LEU A 115 9.87 -0.63 0.74
C LEU A 115 11.10 0.25 1.06
N THR A 116 12.23 0.05 0.38
CA THR A 116 13.38 0.98 0.51
C THR A 116 13.13 2.28 -0.26
N ASP A 117 12.30 2.23 -1.29
CA ASP A 117 11.78 3.42 -1.97
C ASP A 117 10.74 4.11 -1.08
N MET A 118 11.02 5.36 -0.70
CA MET A 118 10.20 6.10 0.25
C MET A 118 8.78 6.38 -0.29
N TYR A 119 8.64 6.56 -1.60
CA TYR A 119 7.35 6.85 -2.23
C TYR A 119 6.45 5.60 -2.21
N ARG A 120 6.99 4.43 -2.55
CA ARG A 120 6.28 3.16 -2.47
C ARG A 120 5.95 2.77 -1.02
N ARG A 121 6.91 2.95 -0.10
CA ARG A 121 6.70 2.71 1.33
C ARG A 121 5.57 3.58 1.88
N GLU A 122 5.57 4.86 1.56
CA GLU A 122 4.50 5.80 1.95
C GLU A 122 3.15 5.32 1.43
N HIS A 123 3.04 4.98 0.14
CA HIS A 123 1.80 4.47 -0.44
C HIS A 123 1.31 3.19 0.24
N PHE A 124 2.19 2.20 0.42
CA PHE A 124 1.87 0.94 1.08
C PHE A 124 1.34 1.16 2.50
N LEU A 125 2.03 1.99 3.30
CA LEU A 125 1.63 2.31 4.66
C LEU A 125 0.29 3.05 4.71
N ILE A 126 0.08 4.06 3.86
CA ILE A 126 -1.21 4.75 3.79
C ILE A 126 -2.33 3.75 3.47
N LYS A 127 -2.13 2.92 2.45
CA LYS A 127 -3.15 1.97 1.98
C LYS A 127 -3.47 0.93 3.06
N ILE A 128 -2.48 0.24 3.60
CA ILE A 128 -2.71 -0.83 4.59
C ILE A 128 -3.39 -0.31 5.86
N PHE A 129 -2.98 0.85 6.38
CA PHE A 129 -3.58 1.42 7.58
C PHE A 129 -4.99 1.99 7.33
N THR A 130 -5.24 2.54 6.15
CA THR A 130 -6.58 3.01 5.76
C THR A 130 -7.54 1.84 5.61
N LEU A 131 -7.13 0.76 4.94
CA LEU A 131 -7.93 -0.45 4.79
C LEU A 131 -8.21 -1.13 6.14
N ALA A 132 -7.20 -1.20 7.02
CA ALA A 132 -7.36 -1.73 8.37
C ALA A 132 -8.36 -0.93 9.23
N LYS A 133 -8.38 0.40 9.09
CA LYS A 133 -9.40 1.26 9.72
C LYS A 133 -10.78 1.00 9.11
N PHE A 134 -10.87 0.90 7.79
CA PHE A 134 -12.13 0.65 7.08
C PHE A 134 -12.74 -0.72 7.40
N ARG A 135 -11.94 -1.77 7.59
CA ARG A 135 -12.42 -3.10 7.96
C ARG A 135 -13.19 -3.13 9.28
N LYS A 136 -12.95 -2.17 10.19
CA LYS A 136 -13.64 -2.06 11.48
C LYS A 136 -14.98 -1.33 11.40
N ILE A 137 -15.37 -0.85 10.22
CA ILE A 137 -16.64 -0.15 10.04
C ILE A 137 -17.80 -1.14 10.12
N CYS A 138 -18.64 -0.97 11.13
CA CYS A 138 -19.81 -1.81 11.41
C CYS A 138 -21.13 -1.01 11.44
N SER A 139 -21.08 0.30 11.21
CA SER A 139 -22.25 1.18 11.24
C SER A 139 -22.09 2.33 10.25
N PHE A 140 -23.21 2.92 9.83
CA PHE A 140 -23.21 4.10 8.98
C PHE A 140 -22.57 5.31 9.64
N LYS A 141 -22.79 5.51 10.95
CA LYS A 141 -22.10 6.55 11.72
C LYS A 141 -20.58 6.41 11.61
N ASN A 142 -20.05 5.20 11.83
CA ASN A 142 -18.62 4.95 11.73
C ASN A 142 -18.11 5.19 10.29
N LEU A 143 -18.89 4.85 9.26
CA LEU A 143 -18.53 5.11 7.87
C LEU A 143 -18.44 6.61 7.56
N ILE A 144 -19.42 7.39 8.04
CA ILE A 144 -19.45 8.85 7.90
C ILE A 144 -18.24 9.46 8.60
N ASP A 145 -17.96 9.06 9.85
CA ASP A 145 -16.81 9.55 10.62
C ASP A 145 -15.49 9.16 9.93
N PHE A 146 -15.38 7.94 9.43
CA PHE A 146 -14.23 7.49 8.64
C PHE A 146 -14.04 8.35 7.40
N HIS A 147 -15.09 8.62 6.63
CA HIS A 147 -15.01 9.44 5.43
C HIS A 147 -14.58 10.88 5.78
N LYS A 148 -15.21 11.49 6.78
CA LYS A 148 -14.88 12.85 7.27
C LYS A 148 -13.43 12.95 7.69
N ASN A 149 -12.92 11.98 8.45
CA ASN A 149 -11.54 11.96 8.94
C ASN A 149 -10.49 11.75 7.83
N ASN A 150 -10.89 11.20 6.68
CA ASN A 150 -10.00 10.95 5.54
C ASN A 150 -10.22 11.90 4.36
N PHE A 151 -11.04 12.94 4.52
CA PHE A 151 -11.44 13.84 3.45
C PHE A 151 -10.25 14.41 2.67
N LEU A 152 -9.25 14.96 3.38
CA LEU A 152 -8.07 15.54 2.74
C LEU A 152 -7.18 14.46 2.10
N LEU A 153 -7.07 13.29 2.74
CA LEU A 153 -6.27 12.19 2.20
C LEU A 153 -6.87 11.69 0.89
N PHE A 154 -8.19 11.51 0.85
CA PHE A 154 -8.89 11.03 -0.33
C PHE A 154 -8.86 12.07 -1.46
N LYS A 155 -9.02 13.35 -1.12
CA LYS A 155 -8.85 14.43 -2.09
C LYS A 155 -7.44 14.46 -2.67
N ALA A 156 -6.41 14.28 -1.85
CA ALA A 156 -5.03 14.19 -2.32
C ALA A 156 -4.80 12.97 -3.24
N TYR A 157 -5.49 11.86 -2.96
CA TYR A 157 -5.30 10.61 -3.69
C TYR A 157 -5.95 10.61 -5.06
N ASN A 158 -7.25 10.89 -5.10
CA ASN A 158 -8.02 10.90 -6.32
C ASN A 158 -9.30 11.72 -6.09
N PRO A 159 -9.34 12.99 -6.55
CA PRO A 159 -10.49 13.87 -6.40
C PRO A 159 -11.79 13.31 -6.99
N ASP A 160 -11.71 12.57 -8.11
CA ASP A 160 -12.87 12.04 -8.82
C ASP A 160 -13.51 10.89 -8.04
N GLU A 161 -12.71 9.90 -7.62
CA GLU A 161 -13.19 8.80 -6.76
C GLU A 161 -13.70 9.34 -5.42
N LYS A 162 -13.03 10.35 -4.86
CA LYS A 162 -13.48 11.02 -3.63
C LYS A 162 -14.86 11.65 -3.82
N LYS A 163 -15.14 12.31 -4.95
CA LYS A 163 -16.45 12.90 -5.27
C LYS A 163 -17.55 11.85 -5.37
N ILE A 164 -17.24 10.68 -5.95
CA ILE A 164 -18.19 9.56 -5.99
C ILE A 164 -18.48 9.09 -4.56
N MET A 165 -17.45 8.96 -3.72
CA MET A 165 -17.60 8.56 -2.32
C MET A 165 -18.40 9.58 -1.49
N ASP A 166 -18.27 10.89 -1.75
CA ASP A 166 -19.13 11.92 -1.12
C ASP A 166 -20.62 11.66 -1.41
N ASN A 167 -20.94 11.35 -2.67
CA ASN A 167 -22.32 11.06 -3.08
C ASN A 167 -22.85 9.77 -2.44
N ILE A 168 -21.99 8.79 -2.20
CA ILE A 168 -22.38 7.56 -1.48
C ILE A 168 -22.73 7.91 -0.03
N ILE A 169 -21.95 8.78 0.62
CA ILE A 169 -22.22 9.22 1.99
C ILE A 169 -23.53 10.02 2.08
N SER A 170 -23.81 10.93 1.14
CA SER A 170 -25.04 11.73 1.17
C SER A 170 -26.32 10.88 1.03
N LYS A 171 -26.26 9.74 0.33
CA LYS A 171 -27.39 8.78 0.24
C LYS A 171 -27.73 8.11 1.58
N ILE A 172 -26.75 7.94 2.46
CA ILE A 172 -26.99 7.41 3.81
C ILE A 172 -27.85 8.40 4.59
N GLU A 173 -27.52 9.69 4.48
CA GLU A 173 -28.21 10.76 5.18
C GLU A 173 -29.66 10.94 4.68
N SER A 174 -29.95 10.53 3.43
CA SER A 174 -31.30 10.54 2.84
C SER A 174 -32.11 9.25 3.01
N ASN A 175 -31.65 8.32 3.86
CA ASN A 175 -32.41 7.14 4.32
C ASN A 175 -32.77 6.08 3.25
N ASN A 176 -31.96 5.91 2.19
CA ASN A 176 -32.17 4.86 1.17
C ASN A 176 -30.97 3.91 0.96
N PRO A 177 -30.52 3.12 1.96
CA PRO A 177 -29.30 2.33 1.82
C PRO A 177 -29.57 0.86 1.49
N VAL A 178 -29.15 0.41 0.30
CA VAL A 178 -28.85 -1.00 0.02
C VAL A 178 -27.40 -1.08 -0.42
N ASN A 179 -26.60 -1.95 0.22
CA ASN A 179 -25.20 -2.23 -0.12
C ASN A 179 -24.20 -1.06 -0.06
N VAL A 180 -24.51 0.03 0.64
CA VAL A 180 -23.68 1.26 0.69
C VAL A 180 -22.23 1.00 1.12
N VAL A 181 -22.00 0.16 2.14
CA VAL A 181 -20.64 -0.14 2.61
C VAL A 181 -19.81 -0.84 1.53
N GLU A 182 -20.44 -1.70 0.73
CA GLU A 182 -19.75 -2.45 -0.32
C GLU A 182 -19.53 -1.59 -1.57
N GLU A 183 -20.50 -0.74 -1.94
CA GLU A 183 -20.30 0.30 -2.96
C GLU A 183 -19.12 1.21 -2.58
N TYR A 184 -19.11 1.72 -1.34
CA TYR A 184 -18.03 2.54 -0.82
C TYR A 184 -16.68 1.80 -0.83
N ARG A 185 -16.65 0.52 -0.43
CA ARG A 185 -15.44 -0.32 -0.44
C ARG A 185 -14.81 -0.38 -1.84
N ASN A 186 -15.63 -0.59 -2.87
CA ASN A 186 -15.16 -0.67 -4.25
C ASN A 186 -14.50 0.64 -4.70
N HIS A 187 -15.07 1.78 -4.34
CA HIS A 187 -14.48 3.09 -4.62
C HIS A 187 -13.24 3.38 -3.78
N LEU A 188 -13.20 2.95 -2.52
CA LEU A 188 -12.00 3.02 -1.69
C LEU A 188 -10.84 2.21 -2.30
N TYR A 189 -11.13 1.05 -2.91
CA TYR A 189 -10.12 0.28 -3.62
C TYR A 189 -9.61 0.99 -4.87
N LYS A 190 -10.50 1.61 -5.66
CA LYS A 190 -10.13 2.40 -6.84
C LYS A 190 -9.27 3.62 -6.49
N LEU A 191 -9.60 4.29 -5.39
CA LEU A 191 -8.86 5.43 -4.84
C LEU A 191 -7.37 5.10 -4.63
N PHE A 192 -7.06 3.87 -4.21
CA PHE A 192 -5.69 3.41 -3.91
C PHE A 192 -5.06 2.53 -5.00
N VAL A 193 -5.53 2.61 -6.24
CA VAL A 193 -4.90 1.89 -7.37
C VAL A 193 -3.53 2.49 -7.67
N HIS A 194 -3.43 3.82 -7.66
CA HIS A 194 -2.18 4.55 -7.89
C HIS A 194 -1.95 5.61 -6.80
N PRO A 195 -0.72 5.76 -6.29
CA PRO A 195 -0.37 6.91 -5.46
C PRO A 195 -0.35 8.21 -6.28
N PRO A 196 -0.65 9.38 -5.66
CA PRO A 196 -0.49 10.69 -6.28
C PRO A 196 0.95 10.96 -6.65
N LYS A 197 1.17 11.59 -7.79
CA LYS A 197 2.53 12.00 -8.17
C LYS A 197 3.03 13.05 -7.18
N PRO A 198 4.37 13.20 -7.02
CA PRO A 198 4.94 14.23 -6.17
C PRO A 198 4.40 15.64 -6.45
N ASN A 199 4.20 16.00 -7.73
CA ASN A 199 3.63 17.29 -8.11
C ASN A 199 2.17 17.45 -7.65
N ASP A 200 1.35 16.40 -7.75
CA ASP A 200 -0.04 16.44 -7.31
C ASP A 200 -0.11 16.69 -5.78
N TYR A 201 0.79 16.05 -5.02
CA TYR A 201 0.93 16.34 -3.59
C TYR A 201 1.37 17.78 -3.32
N ILE A 202 2.32 18.31 -4.10
CA ILE A 202 2.79 19.70 -3.96
C ILE A 202 1.63 20.68 -4.21
N GLU A 203 0.91 20.52 -5.31
CA GLU A 203 -0.22 21.37 -5.67
C GLU A 203 -1.29 21.34 -4.58
N PHE A 204 -1.63 20.14 -4.08
CA PHE A 204 -2.61 20.00 -3.01
C PHE A 204 -2.12 20.62 -1.69
N MET A 205 -0.85 20.46 -1.34
CA MET A 205 -0.27 21.09 -0.14
C MET A 205 -0.25 22.62 -0.25
N ILE A 206 0.03 23.17 -1.43
CA ILE A 206 -0.06 24.62 -1.70
C ILE A 206 -1.52 25.09 -1.60
N GLU A 207 -2.48 24.32 -2.11
CA GLU A 207 -3.91 24.62 -1.97
C GLU A 207 -4.29 24.75 -0.49
N ILE A 208 -3.93 23.76 0.33
CA ILE A 208 -4.14 23.80 1.78
C ILE A 208 -3.44 25.03 2.37
N PHE A 209 -2.16 25.24 2.06
CA PHE A 209 -1.38 26.34 2.60
C PHE A 209 -2.02 27.72 2.33
N ASN A 210 -2.49 27.93 1.09
CA ASN A 210 -3.09 29.19 0.67
C ASN A 210 -4.34 29.54 1.47
N GLN A 211 -5.14 28.54 1.88
CA GLN A 211 -6.32 28.75 2.73
C GLN A 211 -5.98 29.37 4.09
N PHE A 212 -4.76 29.15 4.60
CA PHE A 212 -4.29 29.65 5.89
C PHE A 212 -3.24 30.76 5.77
N SER A 213 -2.84 31.13 4.56
CA SER A 213 -1.71 32.04 4.29
C SER A 213 -1.84 33.43 4.93
N ASN A 214 -3.05 33.89 5.22
CA ASN A 214 -3.31 35.16 5.92
C ASN A 214 -2.96 35.12 7.43
N LEU A 215 -2.84 33.92 8.00
CA LEU A 215 -2.56 33.68 9.43
C LEU A 215 -1.09 33.26 9.67
N ILE A 216 -0.27 33.34 8.63
CA ILE A 216 1.10 32.84 8.57
C ILE A 216 2.05 34.00 8.27
N SER A 217 3.14 34.08 9.03
CA SER A 217 4.18 35.11 8.85
C SER A 217 4.91 34.95 7.52
N ASN A 218 5.53 36.02 7.03
CA ASN A 218 6.33 35.95 5.81
C ASN A 218 7.51 34.96 5.93
N GLN A 219 8.11 34.83 7.10
CA GLN A 219 9.21 33.89 7.34
C GLN A 219 8.73 32.43 7.23
N GLU A 220 7.57 32.10 7.79
CA GLU A 220 6.97 30.76 7.68
C GLU A 220 6.53 30.45 6.23
N LYS A 221 6.06 31.45 5.48
CA LYS A 221 5.78 31.30 4.04
C LYS A 221 7.03 30.90 3.26
N LEU A 222 8.14 31.60 3.49
CA LEU A 222 9.42 31.29 2.85
C LEU A 222 9.89 29.88 3.22
N LEU A 223 9.83 29.51 4.50
CA LEU A 223 10.22 28.19 4.99
C LEU A 223 9.38 27.07 4.36
N PHE A 224 8.06 27.27 4.23
CA PHE A 224 7.19 26.29 3.59
C PHE A 224 7.55 26.10 2.11
N MET A 225 7.73 27.20 1.36
CA MET A 225 8.10 27.13 -0.06
C MET A 225 9.49 26.52 -0.27
N GLU A 226 10.44 26.77 0.62
CA GLU A 226 11.75 26.11 0.61
C GLU A 226 11.61 24.58 0.77
N ASN A 227 10.79 24.13 1.71
CA ASN A 227 10.55 22.69 1.91
C ASN A 227 9.80 22.05 0.74
N ILE A 228 8.89 22.76 0.08
CA ILE A 228 8.27 22.29 -1.17
C ILE A 228 9.34 22.07 -2.25
N GLN A 229 10.27 23.01 -2.42
CA GLN A 229 11.36 22.86 -3.38
C GLN A 229 12.28 21.68 -3.02
N ARG A 230 12.65 21.53 -1.75
CA ARG A 230 13.44 20.39 -1.27
C ARG A 230 12.74 19.05 -1.50
N TYR A 231 11.43 18.98 -1.32
CA TYR A 231 10.64 17.77 -1.60
C TYR A 231 10.61 17.46 -3.09
N LYS A 232 10.42 18.48 -3.94
CA LYS A 232 10.50 18.35 -5.40
C LYS A 232 11.86 17.82 -5.87
N GLU A 233 12.92 18.20 -5.18
CA GLU A 233 14.30 17.73 -5.42
C GLU A 233 14.62 16.38 -4.76
N GLY A 234 13.67 15.76 -4.05
CA GLY A 234 13.87 14.49 -3.35
C GLY A 234 14.77 14.57 -2.11
N LYS A 235 15.05 15.78 -1.60
CA LYS A 235 15.94 16.02 -0.44
C LYS A 235 15.24 15.80 0.91
N ILE A 236 13.91 15.83 0.94
CA ILE A 236 13.09 15.58 2.12
C ILE A 236 11.88 14.73 1.75
N THR A 237 11.18 14.22 2.75
CA THR A 237 9.96 13.43 2.56
C THR A 237 8.70 14.28 2.65
N LEU A 238 7.59 13.69 2.21
CA LEU A 238 6.26 14.27 2.37
C LEU A 238 5.86 14.47 3.85
N SER A 239 6.37 13.63 4.74
CA SER A 239 6.16 13.72 6.20
C SER A 239 6.59 15.08 6.76
N THR A 240 7.73 15.62 6.31
CA THR A 240 8.22 16.94 6.75
C THR A 240 7.24 18.05 6.40
N ASN A 241 6.77 18.10 5.15
CA ASN A 241 5.80 19.11 4.71
C ASN A 241 4.44 18.95 5.41
N ARG A 242 3.97 17.72 5.62
CA ARG A 242 2.73 17.46 6.39
C ARG A 242 2.84 17.93 7.84
N LYS A 243 3.96 17.68 8.52
CA LYS A 243 4.19 18.13 9.89
C LYS A 243 4.21 19.65 9.99
N LEU A 244 4.89 20.33 9.06
CA LEU A 244 4.91 21.79 9.00
C LEU A 244 3.51 22.36 8.76
N LEU A 245 2.79 21.87 7.76
CA LEU A 245 1.41 22.29 7.49
C LEU A 245 0.49 22.05 8.69
N LYS A 246 0.57 20.86 9.31
CA LYS A 246 -0.21 20.55 10.50
C LYS A 246 0.02 21.57 11.61
N SER A 247 1.29 21.89 11.90
CA SER A 247 1.66 22.88 12.92
C SER A 247 1.08 24.27 12.61
N LEU A 248 1.21 24.73 11.36
CA LEU A 248 0.67 26.03 10.93
C LEU A 248 -0.87 26.10 11.07
N ILE A 249 -1.57 25.03 10.69
CA ILE A 249 -3.03 24.94 10.77
C ILE A 249 -3.51 24.89 12.23
N GLN A 250 -2.78 24.17 13.10
CA GLN A 250 -3.07 24.16 14.54
C GLN A 250 -2.88 25.54 15.15
N ARG A 251 -1.81 26.25 14.80
CA ARG A 251 -1.56 27.63 15.26
C ARG A 251 -2.63 28.61 14.76
N ALA A 252 -3.16 28.38 13.57
CA ALA A 252 -4.30 29.12 13.02
C ALA A 252 -5.65 28.81 13.70
N GLY A 253 -5.68 27.92 14.72
CA GLY A 253 -6.88 27.59 15.50
C GLY A 253 -7.80 26.55 14.87
N ASN A 254 -7.40 25.91 13.77
CA ASN A 254 -8.26 24.97 13.03
C ASN A 254 -7.90 23.50 13.32
N THR A 255 -8.05 23.09 14.57
CA THR A 255 -7.61 21.77 15.08
C THR A 255 -8.29 20.60 14.37
N SER A 256 -9.59 20.68 14.10
CA SER A 256 -10.32 19.62 13.39
C SER A 256 -9.79 19.37 11.97
N TYR A 257 -9.28 20.41 11.31
CA TYR A 257 -8.64 20.26 10.01
C TYR A 257 -7.26 19.61 10.14
N ALA A 258 -6.49 19.98 11.16
CA ALA A 258 -5.16 19.41 11.44
C ALA A 258 -5.19 17.93 11.87
N ASP A 259 -6.33 17.44 12.37
CA ASP A 259 -6.53 16.04 12.79
C ASP A 259 -6.92 15.10 11.63
N GLN A 260 -7.10 15.65 10.42
CA GLN A 260 -7.33 14.87 9.20
C GLN A 260 -6.20 13.85 8.97
N SER A 261 -6.57 12.67 8.47
CA SER A 261 -5.63 11.58 8.24
C SER A 261 -4.57 11.91 7.19
N PHE A 262 -4.75 12.93 6.36
CA PHE A 262 -3.69 13.42 5.47
C PHE A 262 -2.41 13.78 6.24
N PHE A 263 -2.52 14.37 7.43
CA PHE A 263 -1.36 14.77 8.22
C PHE A 263 -0.76 13.61 9.02
N ASN A 264 -1.56 12.59 9.36
CA ASN A 264 -1.12 11.41 10.11
C ASN A 264 -1.82 10.14 9.59
N PRO A 265 -1.49 9.67 8.36
CA PRO A 265 -2.25 8.58 7.74
C PRO A 265 -2.02 7.22 8.41
N TYR A 266 -0.86 7.04 9.01
CA TYR A 266 -0.42 5.83 9.73
C TYR A 266 0.33 6.22 11.03
N PRO A 267 0.69 5.27 11.92
CA PRO A 267 1.35 5.58 13.18
C PRO A 267 2.66 6.36 13.03
N GLY A 268 2.85 7.39 13.85
CA GLY A 268 4.00 8.32 13.77
C GLY A 268 5.38 7.65 13.85
N LYS A 269 5.52 6.57 14.62
CA LYS A 269 6.75 5.76 14.70
C LYS A 269 7.22 5.22 13.34
N LEU A 270 6.32 5.09 12.37
CA LEU A 270 6.65 4.64 11.00
C LEU A 270 6.95 5.80 10.04
N MET A 271 6.67 7.05 10.47
CA MET A 271 6.95 8.30 9.75
C MET A 271 8.31 8.90 10.08
N GLU A 272 8.94 8.39 11.14
CA GLU A 272 10.32 8.72 11.50
C GLU A 272 11.25 8.02 10.50
N THR A 273 12.07 8.82 9.82
CA THR A 273 13.01 8.37 8.79
C THR A 273 14.45 8.33 9.29
N ASP A 274 14.68 8.90 10.47
CA ASP A 274 16.00 9.02 11.06
C ASP A 274 16.23 7.81 11.97
N TYR A 275 16.83 6.77 11.42
CA TYR A 275 17.64 5.88 12.24
C TYR A 275 19.00 6.56 12.35
N ILE A 276 19.32 7.12 13.52
CA ILE A 276 20.72 7.39 13.85
C ILE A 276 21.36 6.01 13.93
N ILE A 277 22.05 5.61 12.86
CA ILE A 277 22.89 4.40 12.81
C ILE A 277 24.14 4.66 13.64
#